data_AF-A0A965FYT2-F1
#
_entry.id   AF-A0A965FYT2-F1
#
_cell.length_a   1.000
_cell.length_b   1.000
_cell.length_c   1.000
_cell.angle_alpha   90.00
_cell.angle_beta   90.00
_cell.angle_gamma   90.00
#
_symmetry.space_group_name_H-M   'P 1'
#
loop_
_entity.id
_entity.type
_entity.pdbx_description
1 polymer ?
#
loop_
_entity_poly.entity_id
_entity_poly.type
_entity_poly.pdbx_seq_one_letter_code
_entity_poly.pdbx_strand_id
1 'polypeptide(L)'
;MSPKGRQLILGLGSNLGDRPQNIADAITALSLIPGTQVLACSQVIDSDPVGFQDQGNFLNCCIAIICNLDAGDLLQKTLGIELALGRVRTENKNGPRVIDIDLLFDEVGEYESAELTLPHPRWKERGFIVIPLRQLLQEPVLANHRGWISLKAEVDALTIGGAGLRVWQGPTPWIKTRT
;
A
#
# COMPACT_ATOMS: atom_id res chain seq x y z
N MET A 1 21.35 16.32 0.24
CA MET A 1 21.31 15.54 -1.02
C MET A 1 19.93 14.94 -1.11
N SER A 2 19.19 15.17 -2.20
CA SER A 2 17.92 14.47 -2.42
C SER A 2 18.20 12.97 -2.45
N PRO A 3 17.37 12.13 -1.80
CA PRO A 3 17.58 10.70 -1.82
C PRO A 3 17.62 10.23 -3.28
N LYS A 4 18.65 9.45 -3.63
CA LYS A 4 18.71 8.73 -4.90
C LYS A 4 17.79 7.52 -4.78
N GLY A 5 16.99 7.27 -5.80
CA GLY A 5 16.03 6.15 -5.87
C GLY A 5 14.77 6.54 -6.62
N ARG A 6 13.92 5.57 -6.91
CA ARG A 6 12.61 5.76 -7.55
C ARG A 6 11.51 5.80 -6.51
N GLN A 7 10.51 6.66 -6.69
CA GLN A 7 9.30 6.60 -5.88
C GLN A 7 8.40 5.46 -6.33
N LEU A 8 7.92 4.67 -5.36
CA LEU A 8 6.88 3.67 -5.57
C LEU A 8 5.75 3.88 -4.57
N ILE A 9 4.55 3.52 -4.98
CA ILE A 9 3.37 3.51 -4.10
C ILE A 9 2.97 2.06 -3.85
N LEU A 10 2.85 1.71 -2.58
CA LEU A 10 2.46 0.37 -2.10
C LEU A 10 1.12 0.42 -1.38
N GLY A 11 0.34 -0.66 -1.47
CA GLY A 11 -0.85 -0.90 -0.67
C GLY A 11 -0.54 -1.91 0.44
N LEU A 12 -0.95 -1.62 1.67
CA LEU A 12 -0.81 -2.52 2.81
C LEU A 12 -2.18 -2.90 3.33
N GLY A 13 -2.39 -4.18 3.66
CA GLY A 13 -3.65 -4.71 4.16
C GLY A 13 -3.49 -5.76 5.26
N SER A 14 -4.28 -5.70 6.33
CA SER A 14 -4.26 -6.70 7.42
C SER A 14 -5.65 -6.95 8.00
N ASN A 15 -6.03 -8.22 8.20
CA ASN A 15 -7.30 -8.57 8.87
C ASN A 15 -7.19 -9.60 10.00
N LEU A 16 -5.99 -10.10 10.31
CA LEU A 16 -5.75 -11.04 11.41
C LEU A 16 -4.96 -10.39 12.55
N GLY A 17 -5.24 -10.81 13.78
CA GLY A 17 -4.48 -10.39 14.96
C GLY A 17 -4.51 -8.88 15.21
N ASP A 18 -3.37 -8.32 15.62
CA ASP A 18 -3.19 -6.88 15.82
C ASP A 18 -2.94 -6.17 14.48
N ARG A 19 -4.03 -5.88 13.77
CA ARG A 19 -3.99 -5.29 12.41
C ARG A 19 -3.16 -4.00 12.35
N PRO A 20 -3.29 -3.03 13.28
CA PRO A 20 -2.39 -1.87 13.34
C PRO A 20 -0.93 -2.27 13.52
N GLN A 21 -0.60 -3.13 14.48
CA GLN A 21 0.80 -3.49 14.73
C GLN A 21 1.42 -4.21 13.52
N ASN A 22 0.68 -5.09 12.85
CA ASN A 22 1.15 -5.77 11.63
C ASN A 22 1.53 -4.79 10.52
N ILE A 23 0.73 -3.74 10.32
CA ILE A 23 1.04 -2.68 9.34
C ILE A 23 2.27 -1.89 9.79
N ALA A 24 2.39 -1.58 11.09
CA ALA A 24 3.54 -0.88 11.64
C ALA A 24 4.85 -1.66 11.44
N ASP A 25 4.80 -2.97 11.68
CA ASP A 25 5.93 -3.88 11.53
C ASP A 25 6.34 -4.01 10.06
N ALA A 26 5.36 -4.08 9.14
CA ALA A 26 5.62 -4.09 7.70
C ALA A 26 6.31 -2.80 7.23
N ILE A 27 5.83 -1.63 7.67
CA ILE A 27 6.43 -0.33 7.35
C ILE A 27 7.85 -0.21 7.93
N THR A 28 8.05 -0.73 9.15
CA THR A 28 9.38 -0.80 9.77
C THR A 28 10.32 -1.69 8.97
N ALA A 29 9.88 -2.89 8.58
CA ALA A 29 10.66 -3.83 7.79
C ALA A 29 11.02 -3.26 6.40
N LEU A 30 10.09 -2.58 5.74
CA LEU A 30 10.34 -1.88 4.48
C LEU A 30 11.43 -0.81 4.64
N SER A 31 11.41 -0.07 5.75
CA SER A 31 12.40 0.97 6.04
C SER A 31 13.80 0.41 6.36
N LEU A 32 13.90 -0.89 6.65
CA LEU A 32 15.18 -1.58 6.87
C LEU A 32 15.79 -2.15 5.58
N ILE A 33 15.07 -2.12 4.45
CA ILE A 33 15.63 -2.50 3.16
C ILE A 33 16.70 -1.45 2.77
N PRO A 34 17.94 -1.87 2.44
CA PRO A 34 18.98 -0.92 2.04
C PRO A 34 18.59 -0.07 0.84
N GLY A 35 18.70 1.25 1.00
CA GLY A 35 18.30 2.20 -0.04
C GLY A 35 16.80 2.43 -0.16
N THR A 36 16.02 2.02 0.84
CA THR A 36 14.59 2.28 0.94
C THR A 36 14.28 3.29 2.05
N GLN A 37 13.40 4.23 1.78
CA GLN A 37 12.88 5.17 2.77
C GLN A 37 11.37 5.35 2.55
N VAL A 38 10.60 5.30 3.63
CA VAL A 38 9.18 5.66 3.61
C VAL A 38 9.04 7.17 3.59
N LEU A 39 8.34 7.69 2.58
CA LEU A 39 8.16 9.12 2.34
C LEU A 39 6.87 9.65 2.97
N ALA A 40 5.79 8.90 2.83
CA ALA A 40 4.47 9.27 3.30
C ALA A 40 3.59 8.03 3.51
N CYS A 41 2.60 8.15 4.39
CA CYS A 41 1.57 7.14 4.63
C CYS A 41 0.21 7.81 4.53
N SER A 42 -0.77 7.11 3.96
CA SER A 42 -2.14 7.59 3.88
C SER A 42 -2.87 7.46 5.21
N GLN A 43 -4.09 8.00 5.26
CA GLN A 43 -5.12 7.55 6.20
C GLN A 43 -5.38 6.04 6.06
N VAL A 44 -5.91 5.43 7.12
CA VAL A 44 -6.24 4.00 7.15
C VAL A 44 -7.74 3.82 6.93
N ILE A 45 -8.11 2.86 6.09
CA ILE A 45 -9.49 2.47 5.81
C ILE A 45 -9.77 1.10 6.42
N ASP A 46 -10.75 1.02 7.32
CA ASP A 46 -11.38 -0.24 7.71
C ASP A 46 -12.40 -0.61 6.63
N SER A 47 -12.21 -1.77 6.00
CA SER A 47 -13.05 -2.24 4.90
C SER A 47 -13.62 -3.63 5.15
N ASP A 48 -14.86 -3.83 4.74
CA ASP A 48 -15.44 -5.17 4.61
C ASP A 48 -14.59 -6.02 3.64
N PRO A 49 -14.49 -7.34 3.85
CA PRO A 49 -13.70 -8.19 2.97
C PRO A 49 -14.33 -8.31 1.57
N VAL A 50 -13.48 -8.37 0.55
CA VAL A 50 -13.93 -8.55 -0.84
C VAL A 50 -13.66 -9.98 -1.30
N GLY A 51 -14.69 -10.63 -1.85
CA GLY A 51 -14.61 -11.97 -2.45
C GLY A 51 -14.89 -13.12 -1.48
N PHE A 52 -14.24 -13.16 -0.32
CA PHE A 52 -14.49 -14.17 0.72
C PHE A 52 -15.07 -13.48 1.95
N GLN A 53 -16.32 -13.73 2.31
CA GLN A 53 -17.03 -12.95 3.33
C GLN A 53 -16.89 -13.50 4.76
N ASP A 54 -16.55 -14.77 4.93
CA ASP A 54 -16.40 -15.41 6.25
C ASP A 54 -15.02 -15.08 6.87
N GLN A 55 -14.77 -13.79 7.08
CA GLN A 55 -13.55 -13.25 7.69
C GLN A 55 -13.76 -11.84 8.25
N GLY A 56 -12.85 -11.41 9.12
CA GLY A 56 -12.86 -10.06 9.68
C GLY A 56 -12.50 -8.97 8.66
N ASN A 57 -12.84 -7.74 9.00
CA ASN A 57 -12.52 -6.55 8.21
C ASN A 57 -11.01 -6.32 8.08
N PHE A 58 -10.61 -5.80 6.93
CA PHE A 58 -9.25 -5.37 6.68
C PHE A 58 -9.04 -3.93 7.17
N LEU A 59 -7.88 -3.65 7.74
CA LEU A 59 -7.30 -2.31 7.71
C LEU A 59 -6.44 -2.20 6.46
N ASN A 60 -6.62 -1.13 5.68
CA ASN A 60 -5.86 -0.87 4.46
C ASN A 60 -5.31 0.55 4.46
N CYS A 61 -4.09 0.72 3.95
CA CYS A 61 -3.52 2.04 3.68
C CYS A 61 -2.59 1.98 2.46
N CYS A 62 -2.29 3.14 1.89
CA CYS A 62 -1.24 3.28 0.89
C CYS A 62 -0.04 3.98 1.51
N ILE A 63 1.17 3.61 1.11
CA ILE A 63 2.40 4.32 1.47
C ILE A 63 3.16 4.68 0.21
N ALA A 64 3.90 5.77 0.26
CA ALA A 64 4.92 6.08 -0.73
C ALA A 64 6.29 5.83 -0.13
N ILE A 65 7.15 5.21 -0.94
CA ILE A 65 8.55 4.96 -0.60
C ILE A 65 9.44 5.54 -1.70
N ILE A 66 10.69 5.80 -1.38
CA ILE A 66 11.77 5.84 -2.36
C ILE A 66 12.62 4.58 -2.20
N CYS A 67 13.02 3.96 -3.31
CA CYS A 67 13.77 2.70 -3.31
C CYS A 67 14.83 2.68 -4.42
N ASN A 68 15.98 2.05 -4.15
CA ASN A 68 17.02 1.80 -5.16
C ASN A 68 16.85 0.49 -5.93
N LEU A 69 15.97 -0.39 -5.45
CA LEU A 69 15.65 -1.65 -6.13
C LEU A 69 14.69 -1.38 -7.29
N ASP A 70 14.74 -2.22 -8.33
CA ASP A 70 13.66 -2.28 -9.30
C ASP A 70 12.40 -2.93 -8.72
N ALA A 71 11.29 -2.87 -9.46
CA ALA A 71 10.00 -3.37 -9.01
C ALA A 71 9.98 -4.89 -8.75
N GLY A 72 10.75 -5.68 -9.52
CA GLY A 72 10.84 -7.13 -9.37
C GLY A 72 11.63 -7.50 -8.11
N ASP A 73 12.78 -6.87 -7.89
CA ASP A 73 13.57 -7.06 -6.67
C ASP A 73 12.81 -6.59 -5.43
N LEU A 74 12.10 -5.46 -5.51
CA LEU A 74 11.26 -4.98 -4.43
C LEU A 74 10.12 -5.97 -4.12
N LEU A 75 9.47 -6.55 -5.14
CA LEU A 75 8.46 -7.58 -4.94
C LEU A 75 9.01 -8.75 -4.12
N GLN A 76 10.21 -9.25 -4.44
CA GLN A 76 10.81 -10.34 -3.67
C GLN A 76 11.06 -9.94 -2.20
N LYS A 77 11.43 -8.68 -1.94
CA LYS A 77 11.56 -8.17 -0.56
C LYS A 77 10.21 -8.10 0.15
N THR A 78 9.16 -7.62 -0.49
CA THR A 78 7.83 -7.54 0.15
C THR A 78 7.27 -8.93 0.45
N LEU A 79 7.44 -9.89 -0.45
CA LEU A 79 7.09 -11.30 -0.22
C LEU A 79 7.84 -11.89 0.99
N GLY A 80 9.13 -11.58 1.13
CA GLY A 80 9.94 -11.99 2.28
C GLY A 80 9.45 -11.36 3.60
N ILE A 81 9.04 -10.09 3.59
CA ILE A 81 8.48 -9.41 4.76
C ILE A 81 7.16 -10.05 5.17
N GLU A 82 6.27 -10.30 4.22
CA GLU A 82 4.99 -10.98 4.49
C GLU A 82 5.20 -12.34 5.16
N LEU A 83 6.12 -13.15 4.61
CA LEU A 83 6.47 -14.44 5.18
C LEU A 83 7.02 -14.31 6.60
N ALA A 84 7.95 -13.38 6.83
CA ALA A 84 8.56 -13.14 8.13
C ALA A 84 7.54 -12.69 9.19
N LEU A 85 6.50 -11.95 8.78
CA LEU A 85 5.39 -11.53 9.65
C LEU A 85 4.31 -12.62 9.80
N GLY A 86 4.50 -13.81 9.23
CA GLY A 86 3.62 -14.96 9.43
C GLY A 86 2.49 -15.09 8.41
N ARG A 87 2.59 -14.44 7.23
CA ARG A 87 1.65 -14.68 6.14
C ARG A 87 1.78 -16.13 5.65
N VAL A 88 0.69 -16.88 5.73
CA VAL A 88 0.57 -18.22 5.14
C VAL A 88 -0.24 -18.12 3.86
N ARG A 89 0.35 -18.52 2.73
CA ARG A 89 -0.37 -18.55 1.43
C ARG A 89 -1.24 -19.80 1.36
N THR A 90 -2.54 -19.60 1.16
CA THR A 90 -3.52 -20.67 0.96
C THR A 90 -4.01 -20.66 -0.48
N GLU A 91 -4.77 -21.69 -0.88
CA GLU A 91 -5.42 -21.72 -2.21
C GLU A 91 -6.40 -20.57 -2.40
N ASN A 92 -7.00 -20.07 -1.32
CA ASN A 92 -7.89 -18.91 -1.36
C ASN A 92 -7.09 -17.60 -1.32
N LYS A 93 -6.82 -17.04 -2.50
CA LYS A 93 -6.14 -15.73 -2.65
C LYS A 93 -6.85 -14.56 -1.95
N ASN A 94 -8.15 -14.68 -1.67
CA ASN A 94 -8.92 -13.65 -0.95
C ASN A 94 -9.08 -13.97 0.55
N GLY A 95 -8.37 -14.97 1.07
CA GLY A 95 -8.48 -15.39 2.45
C GLY A 95 -7.87 -14.40 3.46
N PRO A 96 -8.06 -14.68 4.76
CA PRO A 96 -7.49 -13.89 5.84
C PRO A 96 -5.96 -13.91 5.81
N ARG A 97 -5.35 -12.80 6.20
CA ARG A 97 -3.89 -12.63 6.21
C ARG A 97 -3.43 -11.65 7.27
N VAL A 98 -2.29 -11.97 7.88
CA VAL A 98 -1.62 -11.13 8.87
C VAL A 98 -1.16 -9.81 8.24
N ILE A 99 -0.63 -9.87 7.02
CA ILE A 99 -0.25 -8.71 6.24
C ILE A 99 -0.27 -9.05 4.75
N ASP A 100 -0.49 -8.04 3.92
CA ASP A 100 -0.45 -8.03 2.47
C ASP A 100 0.26 -6.75 2.03
N ILE A 101 1.20 -6.85 1.11
CA ILE A 101 1.96 -5.72 0.57
C ILE A 101 1.91 -5.78 -0.96
N ASP A 102 1.03 -4.98 -1.55
CA ASP A 102 0.86 -4.86 -2.99
C ASP A 102 1.71 -3.71 -3.54
N LEU A 103 2.50 -3.97 -4.57
CA LEU A 103 3.11 -2.90 -5.37
C LEU A 103 2.02 -2.34 -6.30
N LEU A 104 1.70 -1.05 -6.16
CA LEU A 104 0.60 -0.41 -6.89
C LEU A 104 1.10 0.38 -8.10
N PHE A 105 2.15 1.20 -7.91
CA PHE A 105 2.69 2.08 -8.94
C PHE A 105 4.20 2.27 -8.79
N ASP A 106 4.86 2.48 -9.93
CA ASP A 106 6.24 2.96 -10.03
C ASP A 106 6.21 4.33 -10.74
N GLU A 107 7.00 5.30 -10.27
CA GLU A 107 7.06 6.63 -10.87
C GLU A 107 7.50 6.62 -12.34
N VAL A 108 8.21 5.56 -12.77
CA VAL A 108 8.65 5.41 -14.16
C VAL A 108 7.58 4.82 -15.08
N GLY A 109 6.41 4.44 -14.53
CA GLY A 109 5.25 3.99 -15.30
C GLY A 109 5.05 2.48 -15.27
N GLU A 110 4.98 1.88 -16.44
CA GLU A 110 4.59 0.47 -16.61
C GLU A 110 5.74 -0.50 -16.29
N TYR A 111 5.38 -1.62 -15.69
CA TYR A 111 6.27 -2.76 -15.48
C TYR A 111 5.47 -4.04 -15.72
N GLU A 112 6.01 -4.96 -16.51
CA GLU A 112 5.35 -6.22 -16.79
C GLU A 112 6.34 -7.39 -16.72
N SER A 113 5.94 -8.42 -15.98
CA SER A 113 6.63 -9.70 -15.87
C SER A 113 5.59 -10.78 -15.60
N ALA A 114 6.01 -12.04 -15.52
CA ALA A 114 5.13 -13.15 -15.15
C ALA A 114 4.54 -13.02 -13.74
N GLU A 115 5.20 -12.26 -12.85
CA GLU A 115 4.87 -12.17 -11.42
C GLU A 115 4.28 -10.82 -11.01
N LEU A 116 4.50 -9.77 -11.81
CA LEU A 116 4.15 -8.39 -11.49
C LEU A 116 3.68 -7.61 -12.71
N THR A 117 2.58 -6.87 -12.52
CA THR A 117 2.07 -5.88 -13.47
C THR A 117 1.88 -4.56 -12.73
N LEU A 118 2.53 -3.50 -13.21
CA LEU A 118 2.35 -2.12 -12.75
C LEU A 118 1.88 -1.23 -13.92
N PRO A 119 0.93 -0.30 -13.68
CA PRO A 119 0.13 -0.15 -12.47
C PRO A 119 -0.68 -1.40 -12.10
N HIS A 120 -0.90 -1.64 -10.80
CA HIS A 120 -1.62 -2.85 -10.37
C HIS A 120 -2.99 -2.93 -11.03
N PRO A 121 -3.32 -3.98 -11.82
CA PRO A 121 -4.37 -3.93 -12.84
C PRO A 121 -5.77 -3.63 -12.29
N ARG A 122 -6.00 -3.96 -11.01
CA ARG A 122 -7.31 -3.82 -10.36
C ARG A 122 -7.40 -2.64 -9.39
N TRP A 123 -6.40 -1.76 -9.33
CA TRP A 123 -6.35 -0.70 -8.31
C TRP A 123 -7.61 0.20 -8.34
N LYS A 124 -8.15 0.47 -9.53
CA LYS A 124 -9.34 1.33 -9.74
C LYS A 124 -10.63 0.73 -9.20
N GLU A 125 -10.72 -0.60 -9.14
CA GLU A 125 -11.90 -1.33 -8.66
C GLU A 125 -11.97 -1.40 -7.14
N ARG A 126 -10.87 -1.04 -6.44
CA ARG A 126 -10.73 -1.26 -5.00
C ARG A 126 -10.85 0.06 -4.26
N GLY A 127 -12.03 0.33 -3.69
CA GLY A 127 -12.23 1.56 -2.93
C GLY A 127 -11.30 1.72 -1.72
N PHE A 128 -10.92 0.62 -1.07
CA PHE A 128 -9.91 0.59 0.00
C PHE A 128 -8.48 0.89 -0.47
N ILE A 129 -8.23 0.97 -1.78
CA ILE A 129 -6.98 1.49 -2.37
C ILE A 129 -7.19 2.93 -2.86
N VAL A 130 -8.25 3.21 -3.62
CA VAL A 130 -8.45 4.52 -4.25
C VAL A 130 -8.67 5.63 -3.21
N ILE A 131 -9.44 5.37 -2.15
CA ILE A 131 -9.69 6.36 -1.08
C ILE A 131 -8.39 6.77 -0.36
N PRO A 132 -7.56 5.84 0.16
CA PRO A 132 -6.29 6.23 0.78
C PRO A 132 -5.29 6.80 -0.22
N LEU A 133 -5.24 6.29 -1.45
CA LEU A 133 -4.38 6.80 -2.51
C LEU A 133 -4.68 8.27 -2.83
N ARG A 134 -5.95 8.66 -2.88
CA ARG A 134 -6.36 10.06 -3.13
C ARG A 134 -5.81 11.02 -2.09
N GLN A 135 -5.82 10.62 -0.81
CA GLN A 135 -5.25 11.43 0.27
C GLN A 135 -3.72 11.42 0.21
N LEU A 136 -3.11 10.25 -0.01
CA LEU A 136 -1.65 10.11 -0.14
C LEU A 136 -1.10 11.04 -1.21
N LEU A 137 -1.73 11.11 -2.38
CA LEU A 137 -1.29 11.96 -3.51
C LEU A 137 -1.38 13.48 -3.24
N GLN A 138 -2.00 13.91 -2.13
CA GLN A 138 -1.95 15.31 -1.69
C GLN A 138 -0.73 15.61 -0.80
N GLU A 139 0.01 14.59 -0.36
CA GLU A 139 1.19 14.79 0.48
C GLU A 139 2.26 15.58 -0.29
N PRO A 140 2.91 16.60 0.32
CA PRO A 140 3.79 17.51 -0.42
C PRO A 140 4.92 16.84 -1.22
N VAL A 141 5.42 15.70 -0.74
CA VAL A 141 6.47 14.90 -1.40
C VAL A 141 5.98 14.22 -2.68
N LEU A 142 4.68 14.00 -2.82
CA LEU A 142 4.03 13.38 -3.99
C LEU A 142 3.33 14.41 -4.88
N ALA A 143 2.62 15.38 -4.29
CA ALA A 143 1.80 16.35 -5.01
C ALA A 143 2.60 17.18 -6.03
N ASN A 144 3.88 17.43 -5.74
CA ASN A 144 4.79 18.18 -6.62
C ASN A 144 5.68 17.27 -7.49
N HIS A 145 5.55 15.95 -7.37
CA HIS A 145 6.36 15.00 -8.10
C HIS A 145 5.78 14.75 -9.50
N ARG A 146 6.58 14.94 -10.54
CA ARG A 146 6.12 14.86 -11.94
C ARG A 146 5.57 13.49 -12.31
N GLY A 147 6.12 12.41 -11.73
CA GLY A 147 5.66 11.04 -11.97
C GLY A 147 4.22 10.78 -11.52
N TRP A 148 3.67 11.62 -10.64
CA TRP A 148 2.34 11.40 -10.04
C TRP A 148 1.26 12.36 -10.55
N ILE A 149 1.58 13.32 -11.42
CA ILE A 149 0.60 14.31 -11.92
C ILE A 149 -0.58 13.62 -12.62
N SER A 150 -0.29 12.72 -13.56
CA SER A 150 -1.33 12.00 -14.31
C SER A 150 -2.15 11.09 -13.40
N LEU A 151 -1.48 10.36 -12.49
CA LEU A 151 -2.14 9.49 -11.53
C LEU A 151 -3.06 10.29 -10.59
N LYS A 152 -2.61 11.45 -10.11
CA LYS A 152 -3.41 12.33 -9.25
C LYS A 152 -4.69 12.78 -9.97
N ALA A 153 -4.57 13.25 -11.21
CA ALA A 153 -5.73 13.66 -12.00
C ALA A 153 -6.71 12.50 -12.21
N GLU A 154 -6.19 11.29 -12.49
CA GLU A 154 -7.01 10.10 -12.66
C GLU A 154 -7.73 9.70 -11.37
N VAL A 155 -7.01 9.66 -10.25
CA VAL A 155 -7.58 9.33 -8.93
C VAL A 155 -8.63 10.36 -8.50
N ASP A 156 -8.41 11.65 -8.76
CA ASP A 156 -9.37 12.72 -8.44
C ASP A 156 -10.66 12.61 -9.28
N ALA A 157 -10.58 12.09 -10.51
CA ALA A 157 -11.73 11.88 -11.41
C ALA A 157 -12.55 10.62 -11.10
N LEU A 158 -12.02 9.66 -10.32
CA LEU A 158 -12.72 8.41 -10.01
C LEU A 158 -13.86 8.60 -9.01
N THR A 159 -15.04 8.10 -9.35
CA THR A 159 -16.15 7.93 -8.40
C THR A 159 -16.06 6.55 -7.76
N ILE A 160 -15.89 6.51 -6.45
CA ILE A 160 -15.79 5.26 -5.68
C ILE A 160 -17.03 5.11 -4.80
N GLY A 161 -17.68 3.94 -4.88
CA GLY A 161 -18.76 3.59 -3.96
C GLY A 161 -18.22 3.41 -2.53
N GLY A 162 -18.89 4.03 -1.54
CA GLY A 162 -18.46 3.99 -0.14
C GLY A 162 -18.99 2.81 0.68
N ALA A 163 -19.70 1.87 0.07
CA ALA A 163 -20.28 0.72 0.79
C ALA A 163 -19.17 -0.13 1.42
N GLY A 164 -19.28 -0.38 2.73
CA GLY A 164 -18.32 -1.20 3.46
C GLY A 164 -16.96 -0.55 3.70
N LEU A 165 -16.81 0.77 3.50
CA LEU A 165 -15.54 1.50 3.68
C LEU A 165 -15.71 2.56 4.78
N ARG A 166 -14.82 2.56 5.78
CA ARG A 166 -14.86 3.47 6.93
C ARG A 166 -13.45 4.00 7.22
N VAL A 167 -13.33 5.29 7.53
CA VAL A 167 -12.05 5.84 8.00
C VAL A 167 -11.76 5.28 9.40
N TRP A 168 -10.60 4.66 9.55
CA TRP A 168 -10.16 4.11 10.83
C TRP A 168 -9.87 5.23 11.84
N GLN A 169 -10.44 5.10 13.04
CA GLN A 169 -10.27 6.07 14.14
C GLN A 169 -9.37 5.55 15.27
N GLY A 170 -8.85 4.33 15.13
CA GLY A 170 -7.97 3.72 16.13
C GLY A 170 -6.51 4.10 15.94
N PRO A 171 -5.60 3.44 16.68
CA PRO A 171 -4.19 3.77 16.65
C PRO A 171 -3.56 3.51 15.27
N THR A 172 -2.61 4.37 14.91
CA THR A 172 -1.75 4.28 13.71
C THR A 172 -0.29 4.46 14.15
N PRO A 173 0.31 3.49 14.88
CA PRO A 173 1.60 3.66 15.55
C PRO A 173 2.79 4.02 14.64
N TRP A 174 2.66 3.84 13.32
CA TRP A 174 3.65 4.25 12.33
C TRP A 174 3.51 5.71 11.86
N ILE A 175 2.33 6.31 12.02
CA ILE A 175 2.11 7.72 11.71
C ILE A 175 2.55 8.51 12.93
N LYS A 176 3.77 9.07 12.86
CA LYS A 176 4.19 10.07 13.84
C LYS A 176 3.24 11.26 13.70
N THR A 177 2.57 11.64 14.78
CA THR A 177 1.76 12.86 14.84
C THR A 177 2.63 14.02 14.35
N ARG A 178 2.24 14.65 13.24
CA ARG A 178 2.84 15.93 12.81
C ARG A 178 2.46 16.97 13.88
N THR A 179 3.35 17.20 14.84
CA THR A 179 3.34 18.38 15.71
C THR A 179 3.82 19.59 14.93
#